data_AF-A0A5J4JMS3-F1
#
_entry.id   AF-A0A5J4JMS3-F1
#
_cell.length_a   1.000
_cell.length_b   1.000
_cell.length_c   1.000
_cell.angle_alpha   90.00
_cell.angle_beta   90.00
_cell.angle_gamma   90.00
#
_symmetry.space_group_name_H-M   'P 1'
#
loop_
_entity.id
_entity.type
_entity.pdbx_description
1 polymer ?
#
loop_
_entity_poly.entity_id
_entity_poly.type
_entity_poly.pdbx_seq_one_letter_code
_entity_poly.pdbx_strand_id
1 'polypeptide(L)'
;MNEIVIIIVVLTLVITYYATKHTKTANEFYTAGGGLSGWQNGMAIAGNYLSAASFLGISGMIALNGIDGFFYSFGYLVAYHVVL
;
A
#
# COMPACT_ATOMS: atom_id res chain seq x y z
N MET A 1 -22.64 5.13 -2.52
CA MET A 1 -21.28 5.32 -1.94
C MET A 1 -21.09 4.45 -0.70
N ASN A 2 -22.01 4.45 0.26
CA ASN A 2 -21.90 3.63 1.48
C ASN A 2 -21.82 2.11 1.22
N GLU A 3 -22.68 1.58 0.34
CA GLU A 3 -22.70 0.14 -0.01
C GLU A 3 -21.37 -0.37 -0.58
N ILE A 4 -20.76 0.38 -1.50
CA ILE A 4 -19.50 -0.01 -2.15
C ILE A 4 -18.36 -0.05 -1.14
N VAL A 5 -18.30 0.92 -0.23
CA VAL A 5 -17.28 0.97 0.83
C VAL A 5 -17.42 -0.25 1.75
N ILE A 6 -18.65 -0.58 2.17
CA ILE A 6 -18.90 -1.74 3.02
C ILE A 6 -18.46 -3.03 2.30
N ILE A 7 -18.78 -3.19 1.02
CA ILE A 7 -18.36 -4.36 0.23
C ILE A 7 -16.83 -4.46 0.18
N ILE A 8 -16.11 -3.38 -0.10
CA ILE A 8 -14.65 -3.37 -0.16
C ILE A 8 -14.03 -3.72 1.21
N VAL A 9 -14.58 -3.15 2.29
CA VAL A 9 -14.11 -3.43 3.66
C VAL A 9 -14.32 -4.90 3.99
N VAL A 10 -15.51 -5.45 3.73
CA VAL A 10 -15.82 -6.87 3.99
C VAL A 10 -14.91 -7.78 3.16
N LEU A 11 -14.70 -7.49 1.88
CA LEU A 11 -13.79 -8.26 1.02
C LEU A 11 -12.36 -8.26 1.57
N THR A 12 -11.86 -7.08 1.95
CA THR A 12 -10.52 -6.95 2.53
C THR A 12 -10.39 -7.79 3.81
N LEU A 13 -11.38 -7.69 4.71
CA LEU A 13 -11.40 -8.46 5.96
C LEU A 13 -11.46 -9.97 5.73
N VAL A 14 -12.26 -10.44 4.77
CA VAL A 14 -12.36 -11.86 4.42
C VAL A 14 -11.02 -12.39 3.89
N ILE A 15 -10.36 -11.63 3.00
CA ILE A 15 -9.05 -11.99 2.46
C ILE A 15 -8.00 -12.05 3.57
N THR A 16 -7.94 -11.03 4.43
CA THR A 16 -7.01 -11.00 5.58
C THR A 16 -7.27 -12.16 6.53
N TYR A 17 -8.53 -12.42 6.90
CA TYR A 17 -8.88 -13.52 7.80
C TYR A 17 -8.47 -14.89 7.22
N TYR A 18 -8.67 -15.10 5.93
CA TYR A 18 -8.22 -16.30 5.24
C TYR A 18 -6.70 -16.42 5.25
N ALA A 19 -5.98 -15.33 4.94
CA ALA A 19 -4.52 -15.30 4.95
C ALA A 19 -3.93 -15.60 6.33
N THR A 20 -4.48 -15.01 7.40
CA THR A 20 -4.01 -15.23 8.77
C THR A 20 -4.17 -16.68 9.23
N LYS A 21 -5.16 -17.44 8.71
CA LYS A 21 -5.28 -18.87 9.03
C LYS A 21 -4.14 -19.74 8.49
N HIS A 22 -3.45 -19.27 7.45
CA HIS A 22 -2.32 -19.97 6.83
C HIS A 22 -0.96 -19.55 7.43
N THR A 23 -0.92 -18.47 8.22
CA THR A 23 0.28 -18.00 8.90
C THR A 23 0.34 -18.53 10.34
N LYS A 24 1.29 -19.43 10.64
CA LYS A 24 1.40 -20.09 11.95
C LYS A 24 2.68 -19.75 12.71
N THR A 25 3.72 -19.27 12.02
CA THR A 25 5.01 -18.95 12.62
C THR A 25 5.39 -17.48 12.43
N ALA A 26 6.28 -16.96 13.28
CA ALA A 26 6.80 -15.60 13.14
C ALA A 26 7.50 -15.38 11.79
N ASN A 27 8.19 -16.40 11.27
CA ASN A 27 8.85 -16.32 9.97
C ASN A 27 7.84 -16.19 8.83
N GLU A 28 6.75 -16.96 8.86
CA GLU A 28 5.64 -16.81 7.90
C GLU A 28 4.93 -15.46 8.01
N PHE A 29 4.89 -14.86 9.21
CA PHE A 29 4.26 -13.56 9.42
C PHE A 29 5.12 -12.38 8.91
N TYR A 30 6.42 -12.40 9.18
CA TYR A 30 7.32 -11.29 8.83
C TYR A 30 7.91 -11.39 7.42
N THR A 31 8.22 -12.61 6.95
CA THR A 31 8.90 -12.81 5.66
C THR A 31 8.05 -13.57 4.64
N ALA A 32 6.78 -13.85 4.98
CA ALA A 32 5.94 -14.77 4.21
C ALA A 32 6.62 -16.14 3.98
N GLY A 33 7.52 -16.54 4.89
CA GLY A 33 8.29 -17.78 4.79
C GLY A 33 9.30 -17.81 3.64
N GLY A 34 9.64 -16.65 3.06
CA GLY A 34 10.46 -16.54 1.86
C GLY A 34 9.76 -16.98 0.57
N GLY A 35 8.44 -17.21 0.60
CA GLY A 35 7.69 -17.78 -0.52
C GLY A 35 7.13 -16.78 -1.53
N LEU A 36 7.32 -15.48 -1.34
CA LEU A 36 6.81 -14.46 -2.25
C LEU A 36 7.72 -14.33 -3.48
N SER A 37 7.13 -14.44 -4.66
CA SER A 37 7.84 -14.09 -5.91
C SER A 37 8.14 -12.59 -5.98
N GLY A 38 9.18 -12.21 -6.73
CA GLY A 38 9.54 -10.80 -6.92
C GLY A 38 8.40 -9.94 -7.44
N TRP A 39 7.52 -10.51 -8.26
CA TRP A 39 6.34 -9.81 -8.78
C TRP A 39 5.29 -9.55 -7.69
N GLN A 40 4.99 -10.54 -6.85
CA GLN A 40 4.05 -10.38 -5.73
C GLN A 40 4.57 -9.37 -4.71
N ASN A 41 5.87 -9.41 -4.42
CA ASN A 41 6.51 -8.43 -3.55
C ASN A 41 6.45 -7.03 -4.17
N GLY A 42 6.79 -6.90 -5.46
CA GLY A 42 6.70 -5.62 -6.19
C GLY A 42 5.29 -5.02 -6.20
N MET A 43 4.26 -5.85 -6.42
CA MET A 43 2.86 -5.41 -6.33
C MET A 43 2.47 -4.96 -4.93
N ALA A 44 2.92 -5.64 -3.88
CA ALA A 44 2.64 -5.25 -2.50
C ALA A 44 3.27 -3.88 -2.16
N ILE A 45 4.53 -3.66 -2.57
CA ILE A 45 5.25 -2.40 -2.39
C ILE A 45 4.56 -1.26 -3.15
N ALA A 46 4.17 -1.50 -4.41
CA ALA A 46 3.45 -0.53 -5.22
C ALA A 46 2.09 -0.19 -4.60
N GLY A 47 1.36 -1.17 -4.07
CA GLY A 47 0.10 -0.97 -3.36
C GLY A 47 0.26 -0.08 -2.12
N ASN A 48 1.30 -0.30 -1.32
CA ASN A 48 1.57 0.55 -0.16
C ASN A 48 2.02 1.97 -0.56
N TYR A 49 2.77 2.13 -1.66
CA TYR A 49 3.08 3.45 -2.24
C TYR A 49 1.82 4.19 -2.71
N LEU A 50 0.84 3.52 -3.31
CA LEU A 50 -0.40 4.11 -3.83
C LEU A 50 -1.49 4.35 -2.77
N SER A 51 -1.15 4.28 -1.48
CA SER A 51 -2.10 4.44 -0.39
C SER A 51 -2.87 5.77 -0.40
N ALA A 52 -3.95 5.83 0.38
CA ALA A 52 -4.75 7.05 0.55
C ALA A 52 -3.94 8.24 1.09
N ALA A 53 -2.95 7.97 1.95
CA ALA A 53 -2.05 9.00 2.47
C ALA A 53 -1.20 9.61 1.34
N SER A 54 -0.68 8.78 0.45
CA SER A 54 0.08 9.23 -0.72
C SER A 54 -0.79 10.04 -1.69
N PHE A 55 -2.00 9.55 -1.99
CA PHE A 55 -2.93 10.25 -2.86
C PHE A 55 -3.30 11.62 -2.30
N LEU A 56 -3.76 11.68 -1.05
CA LEU A 56 -4.14 12.93 -0.38
C LEU A 56 -2.94 13.86 -0.19
N GLY A 57 -1.76 13.32 0.12
CA GLY A 57 -0.52 14.06 0.31
C GLY A 57 -0.10 14.79 -0.97
N ILE A 58 -0.01 14.08 -2.10
CA ILE A 58 0.35 14.69 -3.38
C ILE A 58 -0.75 15.62 -3.89
N SER A 59 -2.04 15.23 -3.78
CA SER A 59 -3.14 16.10 -4.20
C SER A 59 -3.20 17.39 -3.37
N GLY A 60 -2.94 17.30 -2.06
CA GLY A 60 -2.89 18.45 -1.16
C GLY A 60 -1.68 19.34 -1.46
N MET A 61 -0.52 18.74 -1.73
CA MET A 61 0.67 19.48 -2.13
C MET A 61 0.48 20.23 -3.44
N ILE A 62 -0.18 19.61 -4.43
CA ILE A 62 -0.55 20.26 -5.69
C ILE A 62 -1.58 21.36 -5.46
N ALA A 63 -2.57 21.14 -4.60
CA ALA A 63 -3.57 22.15 -4.27
C ALA A 63 -2.94 23.40 -3.62
N LEU A 64 -1.86 23.24 -2.85
CA LEU A 64 -1.17 24.33 -2.16
C LEU A 64 -0.06 24.99 -3.01
N ASN A 65 0.71 24.20 -3.75
CA ASN A 65 1.93 24.64 -4.45
C ASN A 65 1.83 24.57 -5.98
N GLY A 66 0.65 24.26 -6.53
CA GLY A 66 0.43 24.15 -7.97
C GLY A 66 1.23 23.00 -8.61
N ILE A 67 1.70 23.21 -9.84
CA ILE A 67 2.48 22.21 -10.59
C ILE A 67 3.81 21.87 -9.90
N ASP A 68 4.37 22.76 -9.10
CA ASP A 68 5.59 22.47 -8.34
C ASP A 68 5.36 21.36 -7.31
N GLY A 69 4.14 21.26 -6.77
CA GLY A 69 3.68 20.15 -5.93
C GLY A 69 3.67 18.79 -6.64
N PHE A 70 3.59 18.75 -7.97
CA PHE A 70 3.68 17.51 -8.74
C PHE A 70 5.09 16.93 -8.72
N PHE A 71 6.13 17.77 -8.74
CA PHE A 71 7.52 17.29 -8.68
C PHE A 71 7.85 16.60 -7.35
N TYR A 72 7.13 16.93 -6.27
CA TYR A 72 7.23 16.19 -5.00
C TYR A 72 6.79 14.73 -5.09
N SER A 73 5.98 14.33 -6.09
CA SER A 73 5.60 12.93 -6.29
C SER A 73 6.82 12.03 -6.60
N PHE A 74 7.77 12.55 -7.38
CA PHE A 74 9.04 11.86 -7.66
C PHE A 74 9.92 11.78 -6.41
N GLY A 75 10.02 12.86 -5.64
CA GLY A 75 10.76 12.88 -4.37
C GLY A 75 10.18 11.89 -3.36
N TYR A 76 8.84 11.83 -3.25
CA TYR A 76 8.14 10.88 -2.39
C TYR A 76 8.37 9.43 -2.82
N LEU A 77 8.37 9.14 -4.13
CA LEU A 77 8.71 7.81 -4.66
C LEU A 77 10.13 7.41 -4.28
N VAL A 78 11.10 8.28 -4.49
CA VAL A 78 12.51 8.00 -4.19
C VAL A 78 12.71 7.81 -2.68
N ALA A 79 12.15 8.69 -1.85
CA ALA A 79 12.24 8.60 -0.39
C ALA A 79 11.61 7.31 0.15
N TYR A 80 10.47 6.89 -0.42
CA TYR A 80 9.76 5.68 -0.02
C TYR A 80 10.61 4.41 -0.23
N HIS A 81 11.46 4.35 -1.26
CA HIS A 81 12.38 3.22 -1.48
C HIS A 81 13.61 3.23 -0.56
N VAL A 82 13.95 4.37 0.04
CA VAL A 82 15.10 4.50 0.96
C VAL A 82 14.72 4.06 2.38
N VAL A 83 13.45 4.23 2.76
CA VAL A 83 12.96 3.96 4.12
C VAL A 83 12.51 2.50 4.29
N LEU A 84 12.12 1.81 3.20
CA LEU A 84 11.63 0.44 3.20
C LEU A 84 12.77 -0.59 3.19
#